data_AF-A0A662VSV7-F1
#
_entry.id   AF-A0A662VSV7-F1
#
_cell.length_a   1.000
_cell.length_b   1.000
_cell.length_c   1.000
_cell.angle_alpha   90.00
_cell.angle_beta   90.00
_cell.angle_gamma   90.00
#
_symmetry.space_group_name_H-M   'P 1'
#
loop_
_entity.id
_entity.type
_entity.pdbx_description
1 polymer ?
#
loop_
_entity_poly.entity_id
_entity_poly.type
_entity_poly.pdbx_seq_one_letter_code
_entity_poly.pdbx_strand_id
1 'polypeptide(L)'
;NKFLDVVWRRTQRSVPAVAFEIQIRGNLFEALTKLKHAFDLWNSIPVLVTTKEQVKQAKNWVEGSFHELKDVFRVLTVEEIKECYNIKRKAKDFETKLGLI
;
A
#
# COMPACT_ATOMS: atom_id res chain seq x y z
N ASN A 1 23.72 -7.48 -1.37
CA ASN A 1 22.25 -7.53 -1.54
C ASN A 1 21.59 -7.92 -0.24
N LYS A 2 21.07 -6.95 0.53
CA LYS A 2 20.16 -7.23 1.66
C LYS A 2 18.74 -7.04 1.14
N PHE A 3 17.95 -8.10 1.17
CA PHE A 3 16.51 -8.01 0.92
C PHE A 3 15.89 -7.15 2.03
N LEU A 4 15.02 -6.21 1.65
CA LEU A 4 14.31 -5.34 2.58
C LEU A 4 12.97 -6.02 2.91
N ASP A 5 12.95 -6.87 3.94
CA ASP A 5 11.70 -7.34 4.53
C ASP A 5 11.13 -6.21 5.39
N VAL A 6 10.02 -5.63 4.95
CA VAL A 6 9.43 -4.46 5.60
C VAL A 6 8.51 -4.91 6.73
N VAL A 7 8.92 -4.66 7.97
CA VAL A 7 8.04 -4.55 9.15
C VAL A 7 8.44 -3.28 9.89
N TRP A 8 7.50 -2.38 10.19
CA TRP A 8 7.78 -1.25 11.08
C TRP A 8 6.78 -1.12 12.23
N ARG A 9 6.88 -2.05 13.21
CA ARG A 9 6.87 -1.76 14.67
C ARG A 9 7.19 -3.00 15.54
N ARG A 10 7.68 -2.73 16.76
CA ARG A 10 8.21 -3.69 17.77
C ARG A 10 7.22 -3.97 18.93
N THR A 11 5.91 -4.08 18.67
CA THR A 11 4.91 -4.35 19.73
C THR A 11 4.10 -5.59 19.39
N GLN A 12 4.13 -6.58 20.29
CA GLN A 12 3.59 -7.95 20.09
C GLN A 12 2.05 -8.02 19.97
N ARG A 13 1.34 -6.92 20.27
CA ARG A 13 -0.14 -6.86 20.32
C ARG A 13 -0.77 -5.81 19.40
N SER A 14 0.00 -5.14 18.54
CA SER A 14 -0.56 -4.11 17.64
C SER A 14 -0.86 -4.70 16.26
N VAL A 15 -2.10 -4.61 15.81
CA VAL A 15 -2.50 -4.91 14.43
C VAL A 15 -2.11 -3.75 13.49
N PRO A 16 -1.81 -4.00 12.21
CA PRO A 16 -1.45 -2.93 11.28
C PRO A 16 -2.65 -2.05 10.95
N ALA A 17 -2.45 -0.74 10.97
CA ALA A 17 -3.48 0.21 10.52
C ALA A 17 -3.64 0.22 8.99
N VAL A 18 -2.57 -0.14 8.26
CA VAL A 18 -2.52 -0.15 6.80
C VAL A 18 -1.80 -1.41 6.35
N ALA A 19 -2.39 -2.15 5.40
CA ALA A 19 -1.81 -3.34 4.80
C ALA A 19 -1.49 -3.04 3.33
N PHE A 20 -0.23 -3.24 2.94
CA PHE A 20 0.22 -3.02 1.56
C PHE A 20 0.42 -4.35 0.84
N GLU A 21 0.02 -4.41 -0.43
CA GLU A 21 0.38 -5.48 -1.36
C GLU A 21 0.96 -4.85 -2.62
N ILE A 22 2.15 -5.31 -3.04
CA ILE A 22 2.84 -4.80 -4.23
C ILE A 22 2.66 -5.82 -5.37
N GLN A 23 1.78 -5.50 -6.31
CA GLN A 23 1.38 -6.39 -7.40
C GLN A 23 1.82 -5.80 -8.75
N ILE A 24 2.97 -6.24 -9.26
CA ILE A 24 3.50 -5.78 -10.57
C ILE A 24 3.22 -6.80 -11.68
N ARG A 25 3.19 -8.09 -11.34
CA ARG A 25 2.98 -9.22 -12.26
C ARG A 25 2.33 -10.38 -11.52
N GLY A 26 1.69 -11.28 -12.25
CA GLY A 26 0.98 -12.42 -11.68
C GLY A 26 -0.49 -12.13 -11.42
N ASN A 27 -1.09 -12.85 -10.48
CA ASN A 27 -2.53 -12.87 -10.29
C ASN A 27 -3.02 -11.73 -9.38
N LEU A 28 -3.68 -10.74 -9.98
CA LEU A 28 -4.28 -9.62 -9.27
C LEU A 28 -5.38 -10.06 -8.28
N PHE A 29 -6.13 -11.12 -8.58
CA PHE A 29 -7.17 -11.62 -7.69
C PHE A 29 -6.59 -12.18 -6.38
N GLU A 30 -5.45 -12.87 -6.47
CA GLU A 30 -4.74 -13.37 -5.28
C GLU A 30 -4.24 -12.22 -4.40
N ALA A 31 -3.69 -11.16 -5.01
CA ALA A 31 -3.28 -9.94 -4.31
C ALA A 31 -4.46 -9.28 -3.58
N LEU A 32 -5.62 -9.14 -4.24
CA LEU A 32 -6.83 -8.61 -3.60
C LEU A 32 -7.36 -9.53 -2.49
N THR A 33 -7.22 -10.84 -2.64
CA THR A 33 -7.60 -11.81 -1.60
C THR A 33 -6.75 -11.66 -0.34
N LYS A 34 -5.43 -11.46 -0.48
CA LYS A 34 -4.53 -11.17 0.65
C LYS A 34 -4.92 -9.88 1.37
N LEU A 35 -5.23 -8.83 0.61
CA LEU A 35 -5.67 -7.55 1.17
C LEU A 35 -7.03 -7.66 1.88
N LYS A 36 -7.99 -8.40 1.32
CA LYS A 36 -9.25 -8.70 2.00
C LYS A 36 -9.01 -9.44 3.31
N HIS A 37 -8.14 -10.46 3.30
CA HIS A 37 -7.84 -11.20 4.51
C HIS A 37 -7.25 -10.30 5.62
N ALA A 38 -6.34 -9.37 5.27
CA ALA A 38 -5.82 -8.40 6.22
C ALA A 38 -6.91 -7.45 6.76
N PHE A 39 -7.83 -7.01 5.91
CA PHE A 39 -8.99 -6.22 6.33
C PHE A 39 -9.89 -7.01 7.30
N ASP A 40 -10.25 -8.24 6.96
CA ASP A 40 -11.14 -9.08 7.76
C ASP A 40 -10.53 -9.39 9.14
N LEU A 41 -9.21 -9.59 9.22
CA LEU A 41 -8.51 -9.90 10.47
C LEU A 41 -8.28 -8.69 11.37
N TRP A 42 -7.95 -7.54 10.77
CA TRP A 42 -7.34 -6.41 11.49
C TRP A 42 -8.05 -5.08 11.29
N ASN A 43 -9.08 -5.03 10.43
CA ASN A 43 -9.71 -3.80 9.96
C ASN A 43 -8.69 -2.79 9.38
N SER A 44 -7.63 -3.32 8.76
CA SER A 44 -6.56 -2.53 8.14
C SER A 44 -7.05 -1.84 6.88
N ILE A 45 -6.57 -0.63 6.60
CA ILE A 45 -6.76 0.03 5.31
C ILE A 45 -5.98 -0.77 4.24
N PRO A 46 -6.64 -1.41 3.26
CA PRO A 46 -5.94 -2.18 2.24
C PRO A 46 -5.43 -1.26 1.13
N VAL A 47 -4.14 -1.34 0.84
CA VAL A 47 -3.47 -0.51 -0.17
C VAL A 47 -2.79 -1.42 -1.19
N LEU A 48 -3.31 -1.43 -2.40
CA LEU A 48 -2.68 -2.08 -3.54
C LEU A 48 -1.72 -1.11 -4.23
N VAL A 49 -0.45 -1.49 -4.37
CA VAL A 49 0.51 -0.80 -5.23
C VAL A 49 0.70 -1.63 -6.49
N THR A 50 0.40 -1.08 -7.67
CA THR A 50 0.35 -1.86 -8.91
C THR A 50 0.75 -1.06 -10.15
N THR A 51 0.67 -1.66 -11.35
CA THR A 51 0.93 -0.95 -12.61
C THR A 51 -0.33 -0.24 -13.10
N LYS A 52 -0.17 0.76 -13.98
CA LYS A 52 -1.29 1.53 -14.54
C LYS A 52 -2.35 0.64 -15.21
N GLU A 53 -1.90 -0.41 -15.88
CA GLU A 53 -2.76 -1.35 -16.60
C GLU A 53 -3.68 -2.13 -15.65
N GLN A 54 -3.18 -2.43 -14.45
CA GLN A 54 -3.90 -3.22 -13.44
C GLN A 54 -4.86 -2.38 -12.58
N VAL A 55 -4.69 -1.05 -12.53
CA VAL A 55 -5.54 -0.15 -11.71
C VAL A 55 -7.02 -0.30 -12.05
N LYS A 56 -7.38 -0.25 -13.34
CA LYS A 56 -8.78 -0.37 -13.77
C LYS A 56 -9.37 -1.71 -13.37
N GLN A 57 -8.61 -2.78 -13.58
CA GLN A 57 -9.05 -4.12 -13.23
C GLN A 57 -9.25 -4.26 -11.71
N ALA A 58 -8.33 -3.72 -10.89
CA ALA A 58 -8.43 -3.73 -9.44
C ALA A 58 -9.69 -3.01 -8.94
N LYS A 59 -9.99 -1.83 -9.51
CA LYS A 59 -11.22 -1.08 -9.18
C LYS A 59 -12.49 -1.87 -9.51
N ASN A 60 -12.55 -2.48 -10.69
CA ASN A 60 -13.71 -3.29 -11.08
C ASN A 60 -13.93 -4.48 -10.12
N TRP A 61 -12.85 -5.15 -9.69
CA TRP A 61 -12.95 -6.24 -8.72
C TRP A 61 -13.43 -5.76 -7.35
N VAL A 62 -12.96 -4.59 -6.90
CA VAL A 62 -13.39 -3.96 -5.65
C VAL A 62 -14.83 -3.49 -5.73
N GLU A 63 -15.33 -3.05 -6.88
CA GLU A 63 -16.75 -2.72 -7.04
C GLU A 63 -17.67 -3.95 -7.04
N GLY A 64 -17.15 -5.12 -7.43
CA GLY A 64 -17.88 -6.38 -7.46
C GLY A 64 -17.53 -7.33 -6.32
N SER A 65 -16.62 -8.28 -6.59
CA SER A 65 -16.31 -9.40 -5.69
C SER A 65 -15.72 -8.97 -4.34
N PHE A 66 -15.11 -7.79 -4.26
CA PHE A 66 -14.53 -7.25 -3.02
C PHE A 66 -15.24 -5.94 -2.57
N HIS A 67 -16.55 -5.83 -2.80
CA HIS A 67 -17.36 -4.64 -2.47
C HIS A 67 -17.24 -4.18 -1.02
N GLU A 68 -16.99 -5.08 -0.08
CA GLU A 68 -16.73 -4.76 1.33
C GLU A 68 -15.53 -3.82 1.53
N LEU A 69 -14.56 -3.83 0.61
CA LEU A 69 -13.36 -2.98 0.70
C LEU A 69 -13.59 -1.58 0.11
N LYS A 70 -14.70 -1.34 -0.60
CA LYS A 70 -14.86 -0.18 -1.50
C LYS A 70 -14.56 1.18 -0.86
N ASP A 71 -14.97 1.39 0.37
CA ASP A 71 -14.84 2.69 1.04
C ASP A 71 -13.43 2.93 1.60
N VAL A 72 -12.73 1.86 1.95
CA VAL A 72 -11.41 1.92 2.62
C VAL A 72 -10.25 1.58 1.70
N PHE A 73 -10.49 0.88 0.59
CA PHE A 73 -9.46 0.45 -0.33
C PHE A 73 -8.74 1.64 -0.98
N ARG A 74 -7.43 1.51 -1.14
CA ARG A 74 -6.61 2.46 -1.89
C ARG A 74 -5.84 1.70 -2.96
N VAL A 75 -5.76 2.28 -4.15
CA VAL A 75 -4.90 1.79 -5.23
C VAL A 75 -3.95 2.89 -5.64
N LEU A 76 -2.67 2.57 -5.69
CA LEU A 76 -1.60 3.45 -6.11
C LEU A 76 -0.80 2.77 -7.20
N THR A 77 -0.27 3.56 -8.11
CA THR A 77 0.71 3.13 -9.09
C THR A 77 2.11 3.14 -8.48
N VAL A 78 3.01 2.36 -9.06
CA VAL A 78 4.44 2.42 -8.70
C VAL A 78 4.99 3.84 -8.88
N GLU A 79 4.53 4.57 -9.90
CA GLU A 79 4.90 5.95 -10.16
C GLU A 79 4.47 6.88 -9.01
N GLU A 80 3.24 6.74 -8.51
CA GLU A 80 2.75 7.52 -7.36
C GLU A 80 3.55 7.23 -6.08
N ILE A 81 3.98 5.98 -5.86
CA ILE A 81 4.86 5.64 -4.73
C ILE A 81 6.24 6.30 -4.89
N LYS A 82 6.82 6.30 -6.09
CA LYS A 82 8.09 6.98 -6.37
C LYS A 82 7.96 8.49 -6.16
N GLU A 83 6.85 9.07 -6.58
CA GLU A 83 6.57 10.49 -6.38
C GLU A 83 6.45 10.82 -4.88
N CYS A 84 5.69 10.03 -4.12
CA CYS A 84 5.59 10.16 -2.67
C CYS A 84 6.97 10.11 -1.99
N TYR A 85 7.84 9.18 -2.39
CA TYR A 85 9.21 9.11 -1.91
C TYR A 85 10.00 10.38 -2.23
N ASN A 86 9.93 10.87 -3.46
CA ASN A 86 10.66 12.07 -3.88
C ASN A 86 10.19 13.31 -3.14
N ILE A 87 8.88 13.45 -2.90
CA ILE A 87 8.31 14.56 -2.12
C ILE A 87 8.83 14.51 -0.68
N LYS A 88 8.74 13.34 -0.03
CA LYS A 88 9.25 13.15 1.35
C LYS A 88 10.74 13.46 1.45
N ARG A 89 11.52 13.04 0.46
CA ARG A 89 12.95 13.33 0.40
C ARG A 89 13.21 14.84 0.28
N LYS A 90 12.53 15.53 -0.64
CA LYS A 90 12.67 16.98 -0.80
C LYS A 90 12.29 17.76 0.47
N ALA A 91 11.20 17.35 1.14
CA ALA A 91 10.79 17.94 2.40
C ALA A 91 11.88 17.76 3.46
N LYS A 92 12.41 16.54 3.61
CA LYS A 92 13.51 16.24 4.53
C LYS A 92 14.76 17.07 4.23
N ASP A 93 15.15 17.17 2.96
CA ASP A 93 16.31 17.96 2.54
C ASP A 93 16.14 19.44 2.91
N PHE A 94 14.90 19.96 2.82
CA PHE A 94 14.56 21.32 3.22
C PHE A 94 14.57 21.52 4.74
N GLU A 95 14.01 20.58 5.50
CA GLU A 95 14.05 20.60 6.98
C GLU A 95 15.50 20.57 7.50
N THR A 96 16.38 19.76 6.91
CA THR A 96 17.81 19.76 7.22
C THR A 96 18.47 21.10 6.88
N LYS A 97 18.13 21.71 5.74
CA LYS A 97 18.66 23.04 5.38
C LYS A 97 18.23 24.13 6.37
N LEU A 98 17.04 24.00 6.97
CA LEU A 98 16.54 24.89 8.01
C LEU A 98 17.09 24.57 9.41
N GLY A 99 17.79 23.44 9.59
CA GLY A 99 18.30 22.99 10.89
C GLY A 99 17.22 22.42 11.82
N LEU A 100 16.09 21.94 11.28
CA LEU A 100 14.99 21.36 12.06
C LEU A 100 15.19 19.87 12.39
N ILE A 101 16.01 19.18 11.60
CA ILE A 101 16.40 17.77 11.75
C ILE A 101 17.86 17.55 11.31
#